data_AF-A0A7S1S6C3-F1
#
_entry.id   AF-A0A7S1S6C3-F1
#
_cell.length_a   1.000
_cell.length_b   1.000
_cell.length_c   1.000
_cell.angle_alpha   90.00
_cell.angle_beta   90.00
_cell.angle_gamma   90.00
#
_symmetry.space_group_name_H-M   'P 1'
#
loop_
_entity.id
_entity.type
_entity.pdbx_description
1 polymer ?
#
loop_
_entity_poly.entity_id
_entity_poly.type
_entity_poly.pdbx_seq_one_letter_code
_entity_poly.pdbx_strand_id
1 'polypeptide(L)'
;MAAPRCWACRSARDLQLITIALAHAANAFYLPGVAPIQYPEGAQVDLKVNKLTSVKTQLPYGYYVLPYCKPESIQDSVENLGEILVGDMIENSPYDIK
;
A
#
# COMPACT_ATOMS: atom_id res chain seq x y z
N MET A 1 -44.68 -47.36 -4.55
CA MET A 1 -43.51 -46.55 -4.96
C MET A 1 -43.56 -45.20 -4.25
N ALA A 2 -42.67 -44.94 -3.30
CA ALA A 2 -42.16 -43.61 -2.93
C ALA A 2 -41.18 -43.77 -1.76
N ALA A 3 -39.88 -43.62 -2.02
CA ALA A 3 -38.85 -43.58 -0.97
C ALA A 3 -38.92 -42.23 -0.22
N PRO A 4 -38.64 -42.19 1.10
CA PRO A 4 -38.64 -40.95 1.86
C PRO A 4 -37.48 -40.07 1.37
N ARG A 5 -37.81 -38.94 0.76
CA ARG A 5 -36.82 -37.97 0.28
C ARG A 5 -36.09 -37.42 1.51
N CYS A 6 -34.79 -37.71 1.63
CA CYS A 6 -33.95 -37.25 2.73
C CYS A 6 -33.82 -35.72 2.69
N TRP A 7 -34.60 -34.99 3.49
CA TRP A 7 -34.63 -33.51 3.54
C TRP A 7 -33.27 -32.91 3.96
N ALA A 8 -32.51 -33.61 4.81
CA ALA A 8 -31.18 -33.20 5.26
C ALA A 8 -30.16 -33.06 4.10
N CYS A 9 -30.29 -33.89 3.05
CA CYS A 9 -29.40 -33.85 1.87
C CYS A 9 -29.67 -32.65 0.94
N ARG A 10 -30.89 -32.09 0.93
CA ARG A 10 -31.22 -30.89 0.13
C ARG A 10 -30.66 -29.63 0.78
N SER A 11 -30.87 -29.50 2.10
CA SER A 11 -30.35 -28.37 2.88
C SER A 11 -28.82 -28.23 2.80
N ALA A 12 -28.08 -29.34 2.81
CA ALA A 12 -26.63 -29.31 2.69
C ALA A 12 -26.15 -28.82 1.32
N ARG A 13 -26.79 -29.26 0.23
CA ARG A 13 -26.47 -28.81 -1.14
C ARG A 13 -26.78 -27.34 -1.37
N ASP A 14 -27.90 -26.87 -0.85
CA ASP A 14 -28.31 -25.47 -0.98
C ASP A 14 -27.35 -24.55 -0.20
N LEU A 15 -26.92 -24.96 1.01
CA LEU A 15 -25.91 -24.24 1.80
C LEU A 15 -24.54 -24.19 1.09
N GLN A 16 -24.16 -25.27 0.41
CA GLN A 16 -22.91 -25.38 -0.35
C GLN A 16 -22.92 -24.47 -1.60
N LEU A 17 -24.07 -24.35 -2.28
CA LEU A 17 -24.21 -23.44 -3.42
C LEU A 17 -24.18 -21.97 -2.99
N ILE A 18 -24.81 -21.65 -1.85
CA ILE A 18 -24.81 -20.29 -1.28
C ILE A 18 -23.38 -19.85 -0.92
N THR A 19 -22.60 -20.72 -0.28
CA THR A 19 -21.20 -20.42 0.08
C THR A 19 -20.31 -20.21 -1.14
N ILE A 20 -20.47 -21.01 -2.20
CA ILE A 20 -19.72 -20.84 -3.46
C ILE A 20 -20.09 -19.52 -4.15
N ALA A 21 -21.37 -19.13 -4.14
CA ALA A 21 -21.84 -17.88 -4.73
C ALA A 21 -21.31 -16.65 -3.96
N LEU A 22 -21.30 -16.69 -2.63
CA LEU A 22 -20.71 -15.64 -1.79
C LEU A 22 -19.19 -15.52 -1.99
N ALA A 23 -18.49 -16.63 -2.16
CA ALA A 23 -17.05 -16.61 -2.45
C ALA A 23 -16.73 -15.98 -3.82
N HIS A 24 -17.57 -16.18 -4.84
CA HIS A 24 -17.42 -15.51 -6.14
C HIS A 24 -17.77 -14.03 -6.11
N ALA A 25 -18.61 -13.60 -5.17
CA ALA A 25 -18.92 -12.17 -4.97
C ALA A 25 -17.81 -11.43 -4.21
N ALA A 26 -16.92 -12.14 -3.54
CA ALA A 26 -15.80 -11.55 -2.81
C ALA A 26 -14.65 -11.22 -3.79
N ASN A 27 -14.55 -9.95 -4.18
CA ASN A 27 -13.37 -9.42 -4.86
C ASN A 27 -12.42 -8.84 -3.82
N ALA A 28 -11.24 -9.44 -3.68
CA ALA A 28 -10.15 -8.89 -2.91
C ALA A 28 -9.07 -8.38 -3.86
N PHE A 29 -8.53 -7.20 -3.60
CA PHE A 29 -7.36 -6.70 -4.30
C PHE A 29 -6.32 -6.25 -3.27
N TYR A 30 -5.05 -6.39 -3.64
CA TYR A 30 -3.97 -5.85 -2.84
C TYR A 30 -3.80 -4.37 -3.16
N LEU A 31 -3.67 -3.54 -2.14
CA LEU A 31 -3.43 -2.11 -2.36
C LEU A 31 -1.99 -1.92 -2.88
N PRO A 32 -1.78 -1.27 -4.03
CA PRO A 32 -0.43 -1.00 -4.51
C PRO A 32 0.33 -0.09 -3.52
N GLY A 33 1.64 -0.32 -3.37
CA GLY A 33 2.53 0.53 -2.57
C GLY A 33 2.58 0.24 -1.06
N VAL A 34 1.79 -0.70 -0.52
CA VAL A 34 1.86 -1.08 0.91
C VAL A 34 2.70 -2.34 1.19
N ALA A 35 3.09 -3.08 0.15
CA ALA A 35 3.94 -4.26 0.34
C ALA A 35 5.36 -3.81 0.70
N PRO A 36 5.98 -4.41 1.73
CA PRO A 36 7.36 -4.09 2.06
C PRO A 36 8.28 -4.52 0.92
N ILE A 37 9.19 -3.63 0.53
CA ILE A 37 10.25 -3.93 -0.45
C ILE A 37 11.38 -4.64 0.30
N GLN A 38 11.81 -5.79 -0.22
CA GLN A 38 12.97 -6.52 0.29
C GLN A 38 14.15 -6.29 -0.64
N TYR A 39 15.26 -5.81 -0.07
CA TYR A 39 16.50 -5.59 -0.81
C TYR A 39 17.45 -6.77 -0.55
N PRO A 40 17.98 -7.44 -1.59
CA PRO A 40 19.03 -8.41 -1.42
C PRO A 40 20.34 -7.73 -0.99
N GLU A 41 21.26 -8.52 -0.46
CA GLU A 41 22.57 -8.01 -0.04
C GLU A 41 23.32 -7.37 -1.22
N GLY A 42 23.83 -6.15 -1.00
CA GLY A 42 24.50 -5.36 -2.04
C GLY A 42 23.59 -4.66 -3.05
N ALA A 43 22.26 -4.75 -2.90
CA ALA A 43 21.35 -3.98 -3.74
C ALA A 43 21.43 -2.48 -3.43
N GLN A 44 21.33 -1.67 -4.47
CA GLN A 44 21.20 -0.22 -4.35
C GLN A 44 19.83 0.12 -3.77
N VAL A 45 19.82 1.02 -2.78
CA VAL A 45 18.60 1.53 -2.14
C VAL A 45 18.51 3.02 -2.43
N ASP A 46 17.45 3.41 -3.13
CA ASP A 46 17.17 4.82 -3.41
C ASP A 46 16.77 5.54 -2.11
N LEU A 47 17.59 6.48 -1.67
CA LEU A 47 17.25 7.32 -0.53
C LEU A 47 16.36 8.47 -1.00
N LYS A 48 15.20 8.60 -0.34
CA LYS A 48 14.23 9.69 -0.55
C LYS A 48 14.13 10.54 0.71
N VAL A 49 13.74 11.79 0.54
CA VAL A 49 13.53 12.75 1.63
C VAL A 49 12.06 13.16 1.68
N ASN A 50 11.56 13.49 2.86
CA ASN A 50 10.18 13.96 3.05
C ASN A 50 10.17 15.42 3.53
N LYS A 51 8.99 16.03 3.57
CA LYS A 51 8.74 17.36 4.12
C LYS A 51 9.27 17.52 5.54
N LEU A 52 9.77 18.71 5.83
CA LEU A 52 10.18 19.11 7.16
C LEU A 52 8.96 19.44 8.00
N THR A 53 8.85 18.77 9.14
CA THR A 53 7.81 19.02 10.14
C THR A 53 8.45 19.53 11.43
N SER A 54 7.68 20.29 12.22
CA SER A 54 8.14 20.83 13.49
C SER A 54 7.05 20.67 14.54
N VAL A 55 7.46 20.41 15.78
CA VAL A 55 6.53 20.36 16.92
C VAL A 55 5.96 21.75 17.27
N LYS A 56 6.58 22.83 16.79
CA LYS A 56 6.19 24.21 17.11
C LYS A 56 5.22 24.80 16.10
N THR A 57 5.34 24.43 14.83
CA THR A 57 4.59 25.02 13.72
C THR A 57 3.74 23.97 13.03
N GLN A 58 2.51 24.33 12.67
CA GLN A 58 1.56 23.40 12.05
C GLN A 58 1.79 23.21 10.54
N LEU A 59 2.60 24.07 9.92
CA LEU A 59 2.83 24.05 8.46
C LEU A 59 4.12 23.27 8.15
N PRO A 60 4.05 22.24 7.28
CA PRO A 60 5.23 21.58 6.77
C PRO A 60 5.94 22.44 5.71
N TYR A 61 7.25 22.25 5.57
CA TYR A 61 8.06 22.90 4.55
C TYR A 61 8.73 21.84 3.66
N GLY A 62 9.00 22.17 2.39
CA GLY A 62 9.79 21.30 1.51
C GLY A 62 11.19 21.07 2.07
N TYR A 63 11.76 19.89 1.81
CA TYR A 63 13.06 19.50 2.36
C TYR A 63 14.16 20.48 1.98
N TYR A 64 14.19 20.89 0.72
CA TYR A 64 15.21 21.76 0.13
C TYR A 64 15.04 23.26 0.36
N VAL A 65 14.10 23.68 1.24
CA VAL A 65 13.99 25.07 1.71
C VAL A 65 15.19 25.43 2.60
N LEU A 66 15.72 24.45 3.33
CA LEU A 66 16.96 24.58 4.11
C LEU A 66 18.18 24.31 3.21
N PRO A 67 19.38 24.78 3.59
CA PRO A 67 20.60 24.66 2.79
C PRO A 67 21.22 23.25 2.86
N TYR A 68 20.44 22.21 2.57
CA TYR A 68 20.93 20.84 2.39
C TYR A 68 21.52 20.63 1.00
N CYS A 69 22.29 19.54 0.81
CA CYS A 69 22.75 19.11 -0.51
C CYS A 69 21.54 18.83 -1.42
N LYS A 70 21.62 19.24 -2.69
CA LYS A 70 20.52 19.10 -3.66
C LYS A 70 20.98 18.23 -4.85
N PRO A 71 20.10 17.37 -5.39
CA PRO A 71 20.35 16.67 -6.64
C PRO A 71 20.28 17.65 -7.84
N GLU A 72 20.75 17.22 -9.01
CA GLU A 72 20.69 18.05 -10.24
C GLU A 72 19.26 18.42 -10.64
N SER A 73 18.33 17.48 -10.46
CA SER A 73 16.89 17.69 -10.64
C SER A 73 16.14 17.14 -9.43
N ILE A 74 15.22 17.95 -8.89
CA ILE A 74 14.30 17.54 -7.84
C ILE A 74 13.09 16.89 -8.52
N GLN A 75 12.78 15.66 -8.12
CA GLN A 75 11.69 14.86 -8.64
C GLN A 75 10.83 14.34 -7.49
N ASP A 76 9.52 14.55 -7.60
CA ASP A 76 8.55 14.02 -6.66
C ASP A 76 8.42 12.50 -6.84
N SER A 77 8.41 11.76 -5.74
CA SER A 77 8.21 10.32 -5.71
C SER A 77 7.09 10.01 -4.75
N VAL A 78 6.05 9.30 -5.18
CA VAL A 78 4.95 8.88 -4.31
C VAL A 78 4.90 7.36 -4.32
N GLU A 79 4.93 6.73 -3.14
CA GLU A 79 4.99 5.26 -3.05
C GLU A 79 3.60 4.66 -2.89
N ASN A 80 2.75 5.26 -2.05
CA ASN A 80 1.45 4.68 -1.72
C ASN A 80 0.31 5.70 -1.64
N LEU A 81 -0.93 5.18 -1.69
CA LEU A 81 -2.13 5.99 -1.62
C LEU A 81 -2.26 6.76 -0.29
N GLY A 82 -1.76 6.20 0.82
CA GLY A 82 -1.80 6.84 2.13
C GLY A 82 -0.99 8.13 2.17
N GLU A 83 0.21 8.13 1.58
CA GLU A 83 1.09 9.30 1.47
C GLU A 83 0.45 10.42 0.66
N ILE A 84 -0.27 10.08 -0.42
CA ILE A 84 -1.05 11.06 -1.20
C ILE A 84 -2.12 11.71 -0.32
N LEU A 85 -2.90 10.90 0.40
CA LEU A 85 -4.01 11.40 1.21
C LEU A 85 -3.53 12.24 2.41
N VAL A 86 -2.35 11.92 2.95
CA VAL A 86 -1.70 12.68 4.03
C VAL A 86 -0.99 13.93 3.50
N GLY A 87 -0.82 14.05 2.18
CA GLY A 87 -0.12 15.16 1.55
C GLY A 87 1.37 15.16 1.86
N ASP A 88 2.01 13.99 1.79
CA ASP A 88 3.45 13.88 1.87
C ASP A 88 4.12 14.48 0.62
N MET A 89 5.29 15.09 0.83
CA MET A 89 6.12 15.65 -0.23
C MET A 89 7.43 14.88 -0.18
N ILE A 90 7.44 13.74 -0.88
CA ILE A 90 8.61 12.88 -0.95
C ILE A 90 9.36 13.23 -2.22
N GLU A 91 10.64 13.58 -2.08
CA GLU A 91 11.52 14.01 -3.15
C GLU A 91 12.75 13.09 -3.22
N ASN A 92 13.39 12.98 -4.38
CA ASN A 92 14.66 12.27 -4.51
C ASN A 92 15.76 12.96 -3.69
N SER A 93 16.73 12.18 -3.20
CA SER A 93 17.90 12.69 -2.47
C SER A 93 19.20 12.48 -3.27
N PRO A 94 20.25 13.26 -2.98
CA PRO A 94 21.57 13.07 -3.61
C PRO A 94 22.46 12.07 -2.85
N TYR A 95 21.92 11.33 -1.87
CA TYR A 95 22.72 10.50 -0.97
C TYR A 95 22.58 9.02 -1.30
N ASP A 96 23.69 8.31 -1.29
CA ASP A 96 23.75 6.85 -1.44
C ASP A 96 23.94 6.16 -0.09
N ILE A 97 23.17 5.10 0.16
CA ILE A 97 23.40 4.19 1.29
C ILE A 97 24.49 3.19 0.87
N LYS A 98 25.51 3.01 1.72
CA LYS A 98 26.56 2.00 1.55
C LYS A 98 26.39 0.85 2.53
#